data_AF-A0A1N7N9R0-F1
#
_entry.id   AF-A0A1N7N9R0-F1
#
_cell.length_a   1.000
_cell.length_b   1.000
_cell.length_c   1.000
_cell.angle_alpha   90.00
_cell.angle_beta   90.00
_cell.angle_gamma   90.00
#
_symmetry.space_group_name_H-M   'P 1'
#
loop_
_entity.id
_entity.type
_entity.pdbx_description
1 polymer ?
#
loop_
_entity_poly.entity_id
_entity_poly.type
_entity_poly.pdbx_seq_one_letter_code
_entity_poly.pdbx_strand_id
1 'polypeptide(L)'
;MNYTKEKILLKAKKVLKDLNPAYFNEGNISSVVYNEKDEVARPAGKIINTWVVIINEPVFDSLDFLVFSDITGEPLYIQSKHSIHEIKKNNNGNYY
;
A
#
# COMPACT_ATOMS: atom_id res chain seq x y z
N MET A 1 9.07 14.57 0.66
CA MET A 1 8.50 13.75 1.73
C MET A 1 7.39 14.55 2.42
N ASN A 2 6.14 14.34 2.02
CA ASN A 2 4.99 15.06 2.57
C ASN A 2 4.32 14.29 3.73
N TYR A 3 4.52 12.98 3.80
CA TYR A 3 4.01 12.12 4.87
C TYR A 3 5.14 11.60 5.75
N THR A 4 4.81 11.12 6.94
CA THR A 4 5.76 10.43 7.81
C THR A 4 5.51 8.93 7.77
N LYS A 5 6.52 8.15 8.15
CA LYS A 5 6.42 6.69 8.24
C LYS A 5 5.26 6.25 9.12
N GLU A 6 5.02 6.93 10.24
CA GLU A 6 3.94 6.63 11.19
C GLU A 6 2.55 6.88 10.57
N LYS A 7 2.41 7.98 9.80
CA LYS A 7 1.15 8.28 9.10
C LYS A 7 0.85 7.24 8.02
N ILE A 8 1.87 6.82 7.27
CA ILE A 8 1.72 5.78 6.24
C ILE A 8 1.40 4.43 6.89
N LEU A 9 2.06 4.09 8.00
CA LEU A 9 1.77 2.87 8.74
C LEU A 9 0.32 2.82 9.21
N LEU A 10 -0.20 3.92 9.79
CA LEU A 10 -1.60 3.99 10.22
C LEU A 10 -2.56 3.79 9.04
N LYS A 11 -2.28 4.42 7.89
CA LYS A 11 -3.07 4.25 6.68
C LYS A 11 -2.99 2.83 6.14
N ALA A 12 -1.81 2.22 6.11
CA ALA A 12 -1.59 0.86 5.65
C ALA A 12 -2.40 -0.16 6.46
N LYS A 13 -2.40 -0.04 7.79
CA LYS A 13 -3.23 -0.88 8.66
C LYS A 13 -4.71 -0.82 8.28
N LYS A 14 -5.22 0.39 7.99
CA LYS A 14 -6.60 0.57 7.53
C LYS A 14 -6.82 -0.10 6.17
N VAL A 15 -5.98 0.18 5.19
CA VAL A 15 -6.10 -0.38 3.84
C VAL A 15 -6.11 -1.90 3.88
N LEU A 16 -5.17 -2.51 4.61
CA LEU A 16 -5.10 -3.97 4.73
C LEU A 16 -6.31 -4.58 5.42
N LYS A 17 -6.81 -3.93 6.47
CA LYS A 17 -8.04 -4.36 7.14
C LYS A 17 -9.25 -4.28 6.22
N ASP A 18 -9.32 -3.25 5.37
CA ASP A 18 -10.42 -3.09 4.42
C ASP A 18 -10.34 -4.13 3.29
N LEU A 19 -9.14 -4.43 2.78
CA LEU A 19 -8.91 -5.37 1.68
C LEU A 19 -9.05 -6.85 2.10
N ASN A 20 -8.51 -7.23 3.27
CA ASN A 20 -8.58 -8.60 3.76
C ASN A 20 -8.78 -8.68 5.28
N PRO A 21 -9.99 -8.39 5.79
CA PRO A 21 -10.25 -8.28 7.23
C PRO A 21 -10.05 -9.58 8.00
N ALA A 22 -10.20 -10.74 7.35
CA ALA A 22 -10.11 -12.04 8.01
C ALA A 22 -8.67 -12.43 8.37
N TYR A 23 -7.69 -11.96 7.60
CA TYR A 23 -6.28 -12.33 7.75
C TYR A 23 -5.38 -11.18 8.21
N PHE A 24 -5.94 -9.97 8.34
CA PHE A 24 -5.19 -8.81 8.79
C PHE A 24 -4.84 -8.87 10.29
N ASN A 25 -3.55 -8.74 10.57
CA ASN A 25 -2.97 -8.43 11.87
C ASN A 25 -1.90 -7.33 11.69
N GLU A 26 -1.71 -6.49 12.71
CA GLU A 26 -0.68 -5.44 12.67
C GLU A 26 0.73 -6.00 12.44
N GLY A 27 1.00 -7.22 12.94
CA GLY A 27 2.27 -7.92 12.74
C GLY A 27 2.55 -8.34 11.29
N ASN A 28 1.57 -8.23 10.38
CA ASN A 28 1.80 -8.54 8.97
C ASN A 28 2.55 -7.43 8.22
N ILE A 29 2.64 -6.23 8.78
CA ILE A 29 3.45 -5.17 8.17
C ILE A 29 4.91 -5.36 8.62
N SER A 30 5.76 -5.75 7.69
CA SER A 30 7.19 -5.97 7.93
C SER A 30 7.95 -4.66 8.03
N SER A 31 7.73 -3.77 7.06
CA SER A 31 8.44 -2.50 6.98
C SER A 31 7.69 -1.47 6.12
N VAL A 32 8.11 -0.21 6.24
CA VAL A 32 7.63 0.91 5.43
C VAL A 32 8.87 1.67 4.95
N VAL A 33 9.00 1.81 3.63
CA VAL A 33 10.16 2.38 2.94
C VAL A 33 9.69 3.55 2.08
N TYR A 34 10.49 4.61 2.00
CA TYR A 34 10.25 5.75 1.13
C TYR A 34 11.15 5.65 -0.10
N ASN A 35 10.57 5.82 -1.29
CA ASN A 35 11.28 5.80 -2.55
C ASN A 35 11.14 7.16 -3.25
N GLU A 36 12.26 7.72 -3.67
CA GLU A 36 12.29 8.92 -4.51
C GLU A 36 12.29 8.54 -5.99
N LYS A 37 11.50 9.28 -6.80
CA LYS A 37 11.43 9.09 -8.26
C LYS A 37 11.11 7.64 -8.66
N ASP A 38 10.16 7.02 -7.97
CA ASP A 38 9.67 5.68 -8.26
C ASP A 38 8.77 5.69 -9.50
N GLU A 39 8.98 4.74 -10.41
CA GLU A 39 8.13 4.55 -11.58
C GLU A 39 6.98 3.62 -11.22
N VAL A 40 5.79 4.17 -11.05
CA VAL A 40 4.65 3.41 -10.54
C VAL A 40 3.94 2.61 -11.62
N ALA A 41 3.41 1.45 -11.22
CA ALA A 41 2.63 0.59 -12.12
C ALA A 41 1.21 1.14 -12.39
N ARG A 42 0.65 1.94 -11.47
CA ARG A 42 -0.66 2.59 -11.61
C ARG A 42 -0.61 4.03 -11.05
N PRO A 43 -0.83 5.07 -11.87
CA PRO A 43 -0.90 5.05 -13.34
C PRO A 43 0.46 4.67 -13.96
N ALA A 44 0.45 3.74 -14.92
CA ALA A 44 1.68 3.15 -15.47
C ALA A 44 2.65 4.19 -16.05
N GLY A 45 3.95 4.02 -15.76
CA GLY A 45 5.04 4.84 -16.31
C GLY A 45 5.20 6.21 -15.66
N LYS A 46 4.39 6.54 -14.64
CA LYS A 46 4.48 7.82 -13.95
C LYS A 46 5.60 7.77 -12.92
N ILE A 47 6.48 8.78 -12.94
CA ILE A 47 7.56 8.94 -11.95
C ILE A 47 7.08 9.86 -10.82
N ILE A 48 6.97 9.32 -9.61
CA ILE A 48 6.58 10.05 -8.39
C ILE A 48 7.32 9.52 -7.16
N ASN A 49 7.33 10.30 -6.07
CA ASN A 49 7.78 9.77 -4.79
C ASN A 49 6.68 8.89 -4.18
N THR A 50 7.08 7.74 -3.62
CA THR A 50 6.17 6.74 -3.09
C THR A 50 6.57 6.27 -1.71
N TRP A 51 5.62 5.66 -1.02
CA TRP A 51 5.89 4.83 0.13
C TRP A 51 5.51 3.40 -0.18
N VAL A 52 6.41 2.47 0.11
CA VAL A 52 6.20 1.04 -0.10
C VAL A 52 6.10 0.36 1.26
N VAL A 53 4.97 -0.31 1.49
CA VAL A 53 4.72 -1.12 2.68
C VAL A 53 4.91 -2.58 2.31
N ILE A 54 5.83 -3.25 3.01
CA ILE A 54 6.11 -4.67 2.80
C ILE A 54 5.19 -5.49 3.70
N ILE A 55 4.41 -6.37 3.09
CA ILE A 55 3.38 -7.18 3.74
C ILE A 55 3.83 -8.63 3.75
N ASN A 56 3.94 -9.21 4.93
CA ASN A 56 4.26 -10.62 5.12
C ASN A 56 3.00 -11.49 4.97
N GLU A 57 3.24 -12.76 4.65
CA GLU A 57 2.23 -13.81 4.79
C GLU A 57 1.64 -13.83 6.22
N PRO A 58 0.37 -14.27 6.38
CA PRO A 58 -0.53 -14.84 5.38
C PRO A 58 -1.56 -13.85 4.79
N VAL A 59 -1.35 -12.52 4.80
CA VAL A 59 -2.42 -11.57 4.42
C VAL A 59 -2.93 -11.76 3.00
N PHE A 60 -2.05 -12.12 2.06
CA PHE A 60 -2.40 -12.34 0.65
C PHE A 60 -1.73 -13.60 0.08
N ASP A 61 -1.38 -14.55 0.95
CA ASP A 61 -0.69 -15.79 0.57
C ASP A 61 0.64 -15.59 -0.21
N SER A 62 1.21 -14.38 -0.14
CA SER A 62 2.55 -14.04 -0.62
C SER A 62 3.13 -12.80 0.08
N LEU A 63 4.44 -12.59 -0.10
CA LEU A 63 5.08 -11.31 0.17
C LEU A 63 4.59 -10.27 -0.84
N ASP A 64 3.86 -9.28 -0.33
CA ASP A 64 3.20 -8.27 -1.15
C ASP A 64 3.71 -6.86 -0.81
N PHE A 65 3.59 -5.95 -1.78
CA PHE A 65 3.99 -4.56 -1.67
C PHE A 65 2.78 -3.65 -1.87
N LEU A 66 2.40 -2.92 -0.83
CA LEU A 66 1.38 -1.89 -0.90
C LEU A 66 2.04 -0.53 -1.13
N VAL A 67 1.71 0.09 -2.26
CA VAL A 67 2.36 1.32 -2.72
C VAL A 67 1.43 2.52 -2.50
N PHE A 68 1.93 3.57 -1.85
CA PHE A 68 1.24 4.84 -1.62
C PHE A 68 1.91 5.97 -2.38
N SER A 69 1.13 6.96 -2.81
CA SER A 69 1.67 8.22 -3.30
C SER A 69 2.14 9.10 -2.14
N ASP A 70 3.35 9.65 -2.17
CA ASP A 70 3.76 10.70 -1.22
C ASP A 70 3.06 12.04 -1.47
N ILE A 71 2.33 12.20 -2.59
CA ILE A 71 1.59 13.44 -2.89
C ILE A 71 0.25 13.45 -2.14
N THR A 72 -0.53 12.37 -2.29
CA THR A 72 -1.88 12.27 -1.72
C THR A 72 -1.93 11.47 -0.42
N GLY A 73 -0.90 10.66 -0.16
CA GLY A 73 -0.91 9.66 0.91
C GLY A 73 -1.99 8.60 0.73
N GLU A 74 -2.58 8.46 -0.46
CA GLU A 74 -3.57 7.41 -0.76
C GLU A 74 -2.85 6.19 -1.37
N PRO A 75 -3.34 4.97 -1.11
CA PRO A 75 -2.82 3.77 -1.74
C PRO A 75 -3.10 3.82 -3.24
N LEU A 76 -2.14 3.35 -4.02
CA LEU A 76 -2.23 3.28 -5.49
C LEU A 76 -2.59 1.86 -5.93
N TYR A 77 -1.85 0.88 -5.43
CA TYR A 77 -2.02 -0.52 -5.76
C TYR A 77 -1.35 -1.41 -4.73
N ILE A 78 -1.76 -2.67 -4.74
CA ILE A 78 -1.01 -3.77 -4.14
C ILE A 78 -0.39 -4.62 -5.25
N GLN A 79 0.87 -4.99 -5.05
CA GLN A 79 1.64 -5.82 -5.97
C GLN A 79 2.06 -7.11 -5.26
N SER A 80 1.63 -8.22 -5.82
CA SER A 80 2.13 -9.56 -5.46
C SER A 80 3.19 -10.01 -6.47
N LYS A 81 3.71 -11.22 -6.30
CA LYS A 81 4.63 -11.86 -7.25
C LYS A 81 4.08 -11.95 -8.68
N HIS A 82 2.76 -12.11 -8.84
CA HIS A 82 2.14 -12.45 -10.12
C HIS A 82 1.14 -11.42 -10.63
N SER A 83 0.73 -10.45 -9.81
CA SER A 83 -0.36 -9.54 -10.15
C SER A 83 -0.20 -8.17 -9.48
N ILE A 84 -0.82 -7.17 -10.11
CA ILE A 84 -0.92 -5.81 -9.58
C ILE A 84 -2.40 -5.43 -9.61
N HIS A 85 -2.93 -5.08 -8.45
CA HIS A 85 -4.31 -4.67 -8.26
C HIS A 85 -4.36 -3.21 -7.85
N GLU A 86 -4.99 -2.37 -8.67
CA GLU A 86 -5.24 -0.97 -8.34
C GLU A 86 -6.21 -0.88 -7.16
N ILE A 87 -5.90 -0.02 -6.19
CA ILE A 87 -6.75 0.17 -5.00
C ILE A 87 -7.59 1.42 -5.20
N LYS A 88 -8.88 1.30 -4.93
CA LYS A 88 -9.84 2.41 -5.00
C LYS A 88 -10.45 2.66 -3.64
N LYS A 89 -10.92 3.89 -3.44
CA LYS A 89 -11.58 4.32 -2.22
C LYS A 89 -13.04 4.65 -2.54
N ASN A 90 -13.96 4.02 -1.84
CA ASN A 90 -15.38 4.32 -2.01
C ASN A 90 -15.76 5.62 -1.28
N ASN A 91 -17.01 6.06 -1.48
CA ASN A 91 -17.54 7.28 -0.86
C ASN A 91 -17.62 7.20 0.68
N ASN A 92 -17.63 5.99 1.26
CA ASN A 92 -17.59 5.77 2.70
C ASN A 92 -16.16 5.79 3.26
N GLY A 93 -15.16 5.96 2.39
CA GLY A 93 -13.76 6.01 2.75
C GLY A 93 -13.08 4.66 2.93
N ASN A 94 -13.72 3.55 2.54
CA ASN A 94 -13.14 2.20 2.60
C ASN A 94 -12.42 1.85 1.28
N TYR A 95 -11.37 1.05 1.40
CA TYR A 95 -10.55 0.62 0.27
C TYR A 95 -10.99 -0.74 -0.30
N TYR A 96 -10.93 -0.91 -1.62
CA TYR A 96 -11.26 -2.13 -2.35
C TYR A 96 -10.48 -2.24 -3.67
#